data_AF-A0A521VWT5-F1
#
_entry.id   AF-A0A521VWT5-F1
#
_cell.length_a   1.000
_cell.length_b   1.000
_cell.length_c   1.000
_cell.angle_alpha   90.00
_cell.angle_beta   90.00
_cell.angle_gamma   90.00
#
_symmetry.space_group_name_H-M   'P 1'
#
loop_
_entity.id
_entity.type
_entity.pdbx_description
1 polymer ?
#
loop_
_entity_poly.entity_id
_entity_poly.type
_entity_poly.pdbx_seq_one_letter_code
_entity_poly.pdbx_strand_id
1 'polypeptide(L)'
;MNNPNLVLGLPQIDEEHQQIAAMFAALSTTDIDVLTGQVAALETAIAAHFAGEHTLMASRDFPGLHCHKAQHAGLEYELHRAHGMLKKRQLDKVIRHLTVIMPQLMIAHITTMDRMTVAFLNGELGTADFAQLRLPEENAPAGARVE
;
A
#
# COMPACT_ATOMS: atom_id res chain seq x y z
N MET A 1 3.61 -8.49 16.46
CA MET A 1 4.28 -9.34 15.48
C MET A 1 5.60 -8.67 15.11
N ASN A 2 6.75 -9.27 15.44
CA ASN A 2 8.05 -8.77 15.00
C ASN A 2 8.46 -9.58 13.75
N ASN A 3 7.96 -9.18 12.58
CA ASN A 3 8.36 -9.80 11.31
C ASN A 3 9.47 -8.94 10.67
N PRO A 4 10.74 -9.38 10.67
CA PRO A 4 11.85 -8.57 10.15
C PRO A 4 11.72 -8.24 8.66
N ASN A 5 10.89 -8.99 7.91
CA ASN A 5 10.59 -8.68 6.50
C ASN A 5 9.73 -7.43 6.28
N LEU A 6 9.21 -6.82 7.35
CA LEU A 6 8.42 -5.59 7.28
C LEU A 6 9.23 -4.33 7.62
N VAL A 7 10.47 -4.50 8.08
CA VAL A 7 11.39 -3.40 8.33
C VAL A 7 12.20 -3.17 7.06
N LEU A 8 12.10 -1.96 6.51
CA LEU A 8 12.71 -1.55 5.26
C LEU A 8 13.98 -0.72 5.49
N GLY A 9 14.23 -0.23 6.70
CA GLY A 9 15.38 0.61 7.01
C GLY A 9 15.16 2.09 6.69
N LEU A 10 13.90 2.50 6.49
CA LEU A 10 13.48 3.89 6.36
C LEU A 10 12.68 4.24 7.61
N PRO A 11 13.29 4.91 8.62
CA PRO A 11 12.72 4.99 9.96
C PRO A 11 11.28 5.49 10.03
N GLN A 12 10.93 6.51 9.24
CA GLN A 12 9.58 7.05 9.20
C GLN A 12 8.57 6.04 8.61
N ILE A 13 8.91 5.38 7.50
CA ILE A 13 8.05 4.39 6.86
C ILE A 13 7.88 3.16 7.76
N ASP A 14 8.96 2.72 8.41
CA ASP A 14 8.94 1.60 9.34
C ASP A 14 8.06 1.89 10.57
N GLU A 15 8.07 3.12 11.08
CA GLU A 15 7.19 3.56 12.16
C GLU A 15 5.72 3.56 11.73
N GLU A 16 5.42 4.13 10.55
CA GLU A 16 4.07 4.16 9.99
C GLU A 16 3.52 2.75 9.73
N HIS A 17 4.34 1.83 9.20
CA HIS A 17 3.99 0.41 9.03
C HIS A 17 3.67 -0.28 10.36
N GLN A 18 4.47 -0.03 11.39
CA GLN A 18 4.23 -0.59 12.73
C GLN A 18 2.94 -0.05 13.33
N GLN A 19 2.67 1.25 13.18
CA GLN A 19 1.44 1.88 13.64
C GLN A 19 0.22 1.27 12.94
N ILE A 20 0.23 1.15 11.61
CA ILE A 20 -0.86 0.55 10.84
C ILE A 20 -1.07 -0.92 11.23
N ALA A 21 0.01 -1.70 11.40
CA ALA A 21 -0.07 -3.08 11.87
C ALA A 21 -0.69 -3.20 13.27
N ALA A 22 -0.37 -2.28 14.18
CA ALA A 22 -0.98 -2.23 15.50
C ALA A 22 -2.49 -1.90 15.44
N MET A 23 -2.89 -1.00 14.53
CA MET A 23 -4.31 -0.71 14.29
C MET A 23 -5.06 -1.95 13.79
N PHE A 24 -4.49 -2.70 12.83
CA PHE A 24 -5.08 -3.96 12.38
C PHE A 24 -5.22 -4.99 13.51
N ALA A 25 -4.21 -5.11 14.38
CA ALA A 25 -4.25 -6.02 15.51
C ALA A 25 -5.38 -5.65 16.49
N ALA A 26 -5.56 -4.36 16.76
CA ALA A 26 -6.61 -3.86 17.68
C ALA A 26 -8.03 -4.23 17.20
N LEU A 27 -8.28 -4.24 15.88
CA LEU A 27 -9.59 -4.56 15.30
C LEU A 27 -10.09 -5.95 15.68
N SER A 28 -9.20 -6.92 15.96
CA SER A 28 -9.58 -8.29 16.34
C SER A 28 -10.28 -8.39 17.70
N THR A 29 -10.13 -7.37 18.55
CA THR A 29 -10.68 -7.32 19.91
C THR A 29 -11.66 -6.16 20.11
N THR A 30 -12.00 -5.46 19.04
CA THR A 30 -12.77 -4.22 19.09
C THR A 30 -14.27 -4.49 19.13
N ASP A 31 -14.96 -3.76 20.00
CA ASP A 31 -16.42 -3.80 20.09
C ASP A 31 -17.06 -3.31 18.77
N ILE A 32 -18.12 -3.98 18.34
CA ILE A 32 -18.82 -3.67 17.10
C ILE A 32 -19.33 -2.23 17.06
N ASP A 33 -19.71 -1.67 18.21
CA ASP A 33 -20.27 -0.33 18.31
C ASP A 33 -19.24 0.76 17.97
N VAL A 34 -17.95 0.48 18.15
CA VAL A 34 -16.86 1.41 17.83
C VAL A 34 -16.07 1.01 16.58
N LEU A 35 -16.34 -0.19 16.02
CA LEU A 35 -15.60 -0.74 14.88
C LEU A 35 -15.63 0.18 13.66
N THR A 36 -16.78 0.78 13.33
CA THR A 36 -16.87 1.74 12.22
C THR A 36 -15.91 2.92 12.39
N GLY A 37 -15.79 3.45 13.60
CA GLY A 37 -14.89 4.56 13.90
C GLY A 37 -13.42 4.16 13.77
N GLN A 38 -13.07 2.96 14.23
CA GLN A 38 -11.71 2.44 14.08
C GLN A 38 -11.32 2.14 12.63
N VAL A 39 -12.26 1.64 11.81
CA VAL A 39 -12.03 1.44 10.37
C VAL A 39 -11.78 2.78 9.68
N ALA A 40 -12.54 3.82 10.01
CA ALA A 40 -12.31 5.16 9.45
C ALA A 40 -10.96 5.77 9.89
N ALA A 41 -10.53 5.52 11.12
CA ALA A 41 -9.21 5.93 11.60
C ALA A 41 -8.09 5.20 10.84
N LEU A 42 -8.25 3.89 10.61
CA LEU A 42 -7.32 3.08 9.82
C LEU A 42 -7.22 3.55 8.37
N GLU A 43 -8.35 3.87 7.73
CA GLU A 43 -8.37 4.48 6.39
C GLU A 43 -7.58 5.77 6.33
N THR A 44 -7.76 6.64 7.34
CA THR A 44 -7.05 7.91 7.41
C THR A 44 -5.54 7.70 7.55
N ALA A 45 -5.12 6.76 8.41
CA ALA A 45 -3.70 6.44 8.61
C ALA A 45 -3.05 5.87 7.34
N ILE A 46 -3.72 4.93 6.66
CA ILE A 46 -3.23 4.32 5.42
C ILE A 46 -3.15 5.35 4.29
N ALA A 47 -4.19 6.19 4.11
CA ALA A 47 -4.18 7.22 3.08
C ALA A 47 -3.07 8.27 3.31
N ALA A 48 -2.81 8.64 4.57
CA ALA A 48 -1.74 9.57 4.92
C ALA A 48 -0.35 8.98 4.61
N HIS A 49 -0.12 7.73 5.00
CA HIS A 49 1.10 6.98 4.70
C HIS A 49 1.34 6.90 3.17
N PHE A 50 0.34 6.48 2.41
CA PHE A 50 0.42 6.43 0.95
C PHE A 50 0.71 7.78 0.29
N ALA A 51 0.12 8.87 0.78
CA ALA A 51 0.40 10.21 0.27
C ALA A 51 1.85 10.65 0.55
N GLY A 52 2.39 10.27 1.71
CA GLY A 52 3.80 10.48 2.07
C GLY A 52 4.74 9.77 1.11
N GLU A 53 4.48 8.48 0.84
CA GLU A 53 5.28 7.70 -0.09
C GLU A 53 5.17 8.18 -1.53
N HIS A 54 3.98 8.58 -1.99
CA HIS A 54 3.80 9.18 -3.32
C HIS A 54 4.67 10.43 -3.48
N THR A 55 4.72 11.27 -2.46
CA THR A 55 5.55 12.48 -2.44
C THR A 55 7.03 12.13 -2.47
N LEU A 56 7.46 11.17 -1.64
CA LEU A 56 8.84 10.68 -1.60
C LEU A 56 9.26 10.11 -2.97
N MET A 57 8.50 9.17 -3.52
CA MET A 57 8.78 8.53 -4.81
C MET A 57 8.83 9.55 -5.94
N ALA A 58 7.90 10.51 -5.99
CA ALA A 58 7.90 11.57 -6.99
C ALA A 58 9.14 12.47 -6.86
N SER A 59 9.55 12.83 -5.64
CA SER A 59 10.74 13.65 -5.40
C SER A 59 12.07 12.96 -5.77
N ARG A 60 12.03 11.65 -6.00
CA ARG A 60 13.19 10.80 -6.31
C ARG A 60 13.13 10.22 -7.72
N ASP A 61 12.16 10.67 -8.53
CA ASP A 61 11.93 10.17 -9.89
C ASP A 61 11.83 8.63 -9.96
N PHE A 62 11.20 8.02 -8.95
CA PHE A 62 11.07 6.57 -8.88
C PHE A 62 10.29 6.04 -10.10
N PRO A 63 10.88 5.19 -10.96
CA PRO A 63 10.24 4.79 -12.21
C PRO A 63 8.96 3.97 -12.03
N GLY A 64 8.84 3.25 -10.90
CA GLY A 64 7.68 2.41 -10.57
C GLY A 64 6.48 3.17 -9.99
N LEU A 65 6.52 4.50 -9.90
CA LEU A 65 5.50 5.30 -9.21
C LEU A 65 4.07 5.00 -9.70
N HIS A 66 3.85 4.91 -11.02
CA HIS A 66 2.50 4.67 -11.55
C HIS A 66 1.92 3.34 -11.05
N CYS A 67 2.67 2.25 -11.19
CA CYS A 67 2.27 0.92 -10.73
C CYS A 67 2.09 0.88 -9.21
N HIS A 68 2.94 1.59 -8.47
CA HIS A 68 2.85 1.68 -7.02
C HIS A 68 1.55 2.37 -6.58
N LYS A 69 1.20 3.53 -7.16
CA LYS A 69 -0.08 4.21 -6.90
C LYS A 69 -1.30 3.34 -7.23
N ALA A 70 -1.22 2.52 -8.29
CA ALA A 70 -2.30 1.61 -8.64
C ALA A 70 -2.53 0.53 -7.57
N GLN A 71 -1.45 0.01 -6.95
CA GLN A 71 -1.60 -0.93 -5.83
C GLN A 71 -2.19 -0.25 -4.59
N HIS A 72 -1.81 0.98 -4.28
CA HIS A 72 -2.42 1.75 -3.19
C HIS A 72 -3.92 1.93 -3.39
N ALA A 73 -4.34 2.33 -4.59
CA ALA A 73 -5.76 2.46 -4.92
C ALA A 73 -6.53 1.13 -4.74
N GLY A 74 -5.89 0.00 -5.05
CA GLY A 74 -6.45 -1.33 -4.77
C GLY A 74 -6.63 -1.62 -3.28
N LEU A 75 -5.63 -1.29 -2.45
CA LEU A 75 -5.69 -1.45 -1.00
C LEU A 75 -6.74 -0.54 -0.36
N GLU A 76 -6.82 0.72 -0.80
CA GLU A 76 -7.85 1.68 -0.37
C GLU A 76 -9.26 1.19 -0.75
N TYR A 77 -9.42 0.63 -1.95
CA TYR A 77 -10.68 0.04 -2.38
C TYR A 77 -11.09 -1.14 -1.48
N GLU A 78 -10.16 -2.05 -1.17
CA GLU A 78 -10.43 -3.17 -0.28
C GLU A 78 -10.80 -2.73 1.13
N LEU A 79 -10.21 -1.64 1.63
CA LEU A 79 -10.58 -1.06 2.91
C LEU A 79 -11.98 -0.43 2.86
N HIS A 80 -12.29 0.32 1.80
CA HIS A 80 -13.62 0.89 1.58
C HIS A 80 -14.72 -0.19 1.52
N ARG A 81 -14.42 -1.37 0.98
CA ARG A 81 -15.36 -2.51 0.98
C ARG A 81 -15.76 -2.92 2.40
N ALA A 82 -14.92 -2.73 3.41
CA ALA A 82 -15.25 -3.03 4.80
C ALA A 82 -16.46 -2.21 5.29
N HIS A 83 -16.55 -0.93 4.93
CA HIS A 83 -17.73 -0.10 5.22
C HIS A 83 -19.00 -0.64 4.58
N GLY A 84 -18.91 -1.12 3.35
CA GLY A 84 -20.02 -1.76 2.66
C GLY A 84 -20.52 -3.02 3.39
N MET A 85 -19.60 -3.80 3.95
CA MET A 85 -19.92 -4.99 4.75
C MET A 85 -20.51 -4.62 6.13
N LEU A 86 -19.98 -3.58 6.78
CA LEU A 86 -20.50 -3.02 8.04
C LEU A 86 -21.94 -2.52 7.89
N LYS A 87 -22.23 -1.72 6.85
CA LYS A 87 -23.58 -1.21 6.56
C LYS A 87 -24.60 -2.33 6.35
N LYS A 88 -24.17 -3.46 5.78
CA LYS A 88 -24.99 -4.66 5.56
C LYS A 88 -25.01 -5.61 6.76
N ARG A 89 -24.40 -5.24 7.89
CA ARG A 89 -24.28 -6.05 9.12
C ARG A 89 -23.65 -7.44 8.88
N GLN A 90 -22.72 -7.54 7.94
CA GLN A 90 -22.04 -8.80 7.61
C GLN A 90 -20.81 -9.01 8.51
N LEU A 91 -21.02 -9.12 9.82
CA LEU A 91 -19.97 -9.00 10.83
C LEU A 91 -18.83 -10.00 10.66
N ASP A 92 -19.12 -11.29 10.45
CA ASP A 92 -18.09 -12.31 10.24
C ASP A 92 -17.20 -12.00 9.03
N LYS A 93 -17.79 -11.42 7.97
CA LYS A 93 -17.05 -11.02 6.77
C LYS A 93 -16.20 -9.79 7.04
N VAL A 94 -16.71 -8.79 7.76
CA VAL A 94 -15.95 -7.61 8.17
C VAL A 94 -14.74 -8.04 9.00
N ILE A 95 -14.96 -8.86 10.02
CA ILE A 95 -13.91 -9.33 10.93
C ILE A 95 -12.84 -10.09 10.12
N ARG A 96 -13.24 -11.08 9.31
CA ARG A 96 -12.28 -11.83 8.48
C ARG A 96 -11.54 -10.91 7.50
N HIS A 97 -12.24 -9.96 6.89
CA HIS A 97 -11.63 -9.04 5.94
C HIS A 97 -10.56 -8.16 6.58
N LEU A 98 -10.88 -7.57 7.72
CA LEU A 98 -9.99 -6.65 8.43
C LEU A 98 -8.86 -7.34 9.19
N THR A 99 -9.07 -8.55 9.70
CA THR A 99 -8.07 -9.25 10.54
C THR A 99 -7.22 -10.26 9.79
N VAL A 100 -7.62 -10.63 8.57
CA VAL A 100 -6.90 -11.63 7.75
C VAL A 100 -6.54 -11.06 6.39
N ILE A 101 -7.55 -10.65 5.59
CA ILE A 101 -7.33 -10.31 4.18
C ILE A 101 -6.51 -9.02 4.06
N MET A 102 -6.94 -7.94 4.70
CA MET A 102 -6.24 -6.66 4.64
C MET A 102 -4.80 -6.72 5.17
N PRO A 103 -4.51 -7.32 6.34
CA PRO A 103 -3.13 -7.49 6.81
C PRO A 103 -2.26 -8.29 5.83
N GLN A 104 -2.80 -9.33 5.19
CA GLN A 104 -2.07 -10.10 4.19
C GLN A 104 -1.75 -9.27 2.94
N LEU A 105 -2.69 -8.46 2.46
CA LEU A 105 -2.47 -7.57 1.33
C LEU A 105 -1.41 -6.50 1.64
N MET A 106 -1.45 -5.90 2.85
CA MET A 106 -0.42 -4.96 3.30
C MET A 106 0.96 -5.62 3.38
N ILE A 107 1.05 -6.82 3.95
CA ILE A 107 2.32 -7.56 4.01
C ILE A 107 2.84 -7.85 2.60
N ALA A 108 1.98 -8.30 1.68
CA ALA A 108 2.38 -8.56 0.31
C ALA A 108 2.91 -7.29 -0.37
N HIS A 109 2.25 -6.16 -0.16
CA HIS A 109 2.68 -4.86 -0.67
C HIS A 109 4.04 -4.43 -0.12
N ILE A 110 4.22 -4.41 1.21
CA ILE A 110 5.47 -4.05 1.89
C ILE A 110 6.63 -4.94 1.43
N THR A 111 6.38 -6.24 1.32
CA THR A 111 7.42 -7.20 0.95
C THR A 111 7.79 -7.17 -0.53
N THR A 112 7.04 -6.44 -1.37
CA THR A 112 7.28 -6.33 -2.82
C THR A 112 7.53 -4.90 -3.25
N MET A 113 6.50 -4.05 -3.27
CA MET A 113 6.55 -2.70 -3.82
C MET A 113 7.40 -1.76 -2.98
N ASP A 114 7.20 -1.72 -1.66
CA ASP A 114 7.92 -0.77 -0.79
C ASP A 114 9.39 -1.14 -0.71
N ARG A 115 9.67 -2.44 -0.67
CA ARG A 115 11.03 -2.97 -0.76
C ARG A 115 11.71 -2.61 -2.07
N MET A 116 11.00 -2.66 -3.19
CA MET A 116 11.52 -2.21 -4.49
C MET A 116 11.78 -0.70 -4.48
N THR A 117 10.91 0.10 -3.87
CA THR A 117 11.15 1.53 -3.66
C THR A 117 12.42 1.76 -2.85
N VAL A 118 12.60 1.06 -1.71
CA VAL A 118 13.80 1.17 -0.86
C VAL A 118 15.06 0.77 -1.61
N ALA A 119 15.04 -0.36 -2.32
CA ALA A 119 16.19 -0.80 -3.11
C ALA A 119 16.60 0.25 -4.15
N PHE A 120 15.63 0.93 -4.79
CA PHE A 120 15.92 2.05 -5.68
C PHE A 120 16.50 3.26 -4.93
N LEU A 121 15.91 3.64 -3.79
CA LEU A 121 16.40 4.77 -2.98
C LEU A 121 17.83 4.55 -2.45
N ASN A 122 18.21 3.30 -2.18
CA ASN A 122 19.55 2.91 -1.77
C ASN A 122 20.54 2.78 -2.96
N GLY A 123 20.06 2.89 -4.20
CA GLY A 123 20.87 2.70 -5.41
C GLY A 123 21.19 1.24 -5.74
N GLU A 124 20.52 0.28 -5.10
CA GLU A 124 20.60 -1.15 -5.43
C GLU A 124 19.86 -1.47 -6.73
N LEU A 125 18.82 -0.68 -7.04
CA LEU A 125 18.14 -0.64 -8.33
C LEU A 125 18.32 0.74 -8.96
N GLY A 126 18.52 0.78 -10.28
CA GLY A 126 18.56 1.99 -11.07
C GLY A 126 17.45 2.03 -12.12
N THR A 127 17.31 3.17 -12.82
CA THR A 127 16.29 3.34 -13.86
C THR A 127 16.35 2.28 -14.96
N ALA A 128 17.56 1.78 -15.28
CA ALA A 128 17.76 0.73 -16.27
C ALA A 128 17.04 -0.59 -15.92
N ASP A 129 16.92 -0.90 -14.62
CA ASP A 129 16.24 -2.11 -14.14
C ASP A 129 14.73 -2.05 -14.39
N PHE A 130 14.18 -0.84 -14.58
CA PHE A 130 12.76 -0.61 -14.90
C PHE A 130 12.51 -0.49 -16.41
N ALA A 131 13.54 -0.45 -17.24
CA ALA A 131 13.40 -0.20 -18.68
C ALA A 131 12.59 -1.30 -19.40
N GLN A 132 12.60 -2.54 -18.88
CA GLN A 132 11.84 -3.66 -19.42
C GLN A 132 10.44 -3.82 -18.81
N LEU A 133 10.11 -3.01 -17.78
CA LEU A 133 8.80 -3.02 -17.11
C LEU A 133 7.82 -2.02 -17.73
N ARG A 134 8.29 -1.16 -18.65
CA ARG A 134 7.43 -0.27 -19.44
C ARG A 134 6.80 -1.05 -20.59
N LEU A 135 5.49 -0.84 -20.80
CA LEU A 135 4.82 -1.35 -21.99
C LEU A 135 5.46 -0.71 -23.24
N PRO A 136 5.57 -1.44 -24.37
CA PRO A 136 6.28 -0.97 -25.57
C PRO A 136 5.82 0.39 -26.11
N GLU A 137 4.59 0.82 -25.81
CA GLU A 137 4.03 2.08 -26.29
C GLU A 137 4.63 3.33 -25.63
N GLU A 138 5.28 3.22 -24.46
CA GLU A 138 5.98 4.35 -23.82
C GLU A 138 7.41 4.57 -24.33
N ASN A 139 7.92 3.65 -25.16
CA ASN A 139 9.27 3.74 -25.74
C ASN A 139 9.28 4.27 -27.18
N ALA A 140 8.12 4.64 -27.73
CA ALA A 140 8.04 5.24 -29.05
C ALA A 140 8.51 6.70 -29.00
N PRO A 141 9.53 7.12 -29.79
CA PRO A 141 9.77 8.54 -29.98
C PRO A 141 8.50 9.17 -30.57
N ALA A 142 8.10 10.32 -30.04
CA ALA A 142 6.96 11.09 -30.52
C ALA A 142 7.14 11.41 -32.02
N GLY A 143 6.58 10.57 -32.90
CA GLY A 143 6.76 10.73 -34.35
C GLY A 143 6.43 9.53 -35.22
N ALA A 144 6.33 8.31 -34.70
CA ALA A 144 5.98 7.15 -35.54
C ALA A 144 4.46 6.95 -35.65
N ARG A 145 3.76 7.89 -36.31
CA ARG A 145 2.43 7.61 -36.87
C ARG A 145 2.66 7.18 -38.32
N VAL A 146 2.52 5.89 -38.58
CA VAL A 146 2.62 5.33 -39.94
C VAL A 146 1.26 5.55 -40.63
N GLU A 147 1.33 6.06 -41.84
CA GLU A 147 0.21 6.25 -42.79
C GLU A 147 -0.51 4.94 -43.15
#